data_AF-A0A0L7LD00-F1
#
_entry.id   AF-A0A0L7LD00-F1
#
_cell.length_a   1.000
_cell.length_b   1.000
_cell.length_c   1.000
_cell.angle_alpha   90.00
_cell.angle_beta   90.00
_cell.angle_gamma   90.00
#
_symmetry.space_group_name_H-M   'P 1'
#
loop_
_entity.id
_entity.type
_entity.pdbx_description
1 polymer ?
#
loop_
_entity_poly.entity_id
_entity_poly.type
_entity_poly.pdbx_seq_one_letter_code
_entity_poly.pdbx_strand_id
1 'polypeptide(L)'
;MLYYIFKTMFFCFSKFQKAGYLLTDVVKLGLHSLMLIAAVVAFTRLRRLDINQHPMSLLDDVLLFICLPAFFMETVLSMIATVNILNVIKSIDVIVMVVQVVIQTPLIMDGLRRCSNSKKLRRSKPGRELLMFLLIANVSMWLFNTFSYKSPESLDERYEFYGKVLWTVLGHISLPLIMFYRFHSSVCFADIWDSAYKPGEDH
;
A
#
# COMPACT_ATOMS: atom_id res chain seq x y z
N MET A 1 22.06 13.56 41.26
CA MET A 1 22.83 12.99 40.12
C MET A 1 22.02 11.94 39.35
N LEU A 2 21.54 10.86 39.99
CA LEU A 2 20.70 9.83 39.35
C LEU A 2 19.42 10.37 38.66
N TYR A 3 18.69 11.29 39.29
CA TYR A 3 17.49 11.91 38.67
C TYR A 3 17.81 12.61 37.33
N TYR A 4 18.95 13.30 37.23
CA TYR A 4 19.37 13.98 36.01
C TYR A 4 19.80 12.99 34.92
N ILE A 5 20.44 11.88 35.30
CA ILE A 5 20.79 10.79 34.38
C ILE A 5 19.52 10.13 33.83
N PHE A 6 18.55 9.80 34.68
CA PHE A 6 17.26 9.24 34.26
C PHE A 6 16.47 10.21 33.36
N LYS A 7 16.43 11.50 33.70
CA LYS A 7 15.77 12.52 32.88
C LYS A 7 16.45 12.69 31.52
N THR A 8 17.78 12.63 31.47
CA THR A 8 18.55 12.70 30.23
C THR A 8 18.37 11.45 29.38
N MET A 9 18.37 10.26 29.99
CA MET A 9 18.12 8.99 29.30
C MET A 9 16.69 8.93 28.74
N PHE A 10 15.69 9.35 29.50
CA PHE A 10 14.30 9.44 29.05
C PHE A 10 14.12 10.46 27.93
N PHE A 11 14.76 11.64 28.04
CA PHE A 11 14.75 12.64 26.99
C PHE A 11 15.40 12.14 25.69
N CYS A 12 16.54 11.45 25.80
CA CYS A 12 17.23 10.83 24.68
C CYS A 12 16.36 9.75 24.01
N PHE A 13 15.77 8.86 24.81
CA PHE A 13 14.86 7.82 24.35
C PHE A 13 13.62 8.38 23.63
N SER A 14 12.97 9.40 24.20
CA SER A 14 11.82 10.06 23.58
C SER A 14 12.17 10.78 22.27
N LYS A 15 13.37 11.37 22.16
CA LYS A 15 13.88 11.94 20.90
C LYS A 15 14.08 10.87 19.83
N PHE A 16 14.69 9.73 20.18
CA PHE A 16 14.87 8.62 19.23
C PHE A 16 13.54 8.02 18.78
N GLN A 17 12.55 7.89 19.68
CA GLN A 17 11.21 7.44 19.31
C GLN A 17 10.54 8.39 18.33
N LYS A 18 10.51 9.71 18.62
CA LYS A 18 9.93 10.72 17.71
C LYS A 18 10.61 10.74 16.34
N ALA A 19 11.94 10.62 16.30
CA ALA A 19 12.68 10.54 15.05
C ALA A 19 12.30 9.27 14.25
N GLY A 20 12.13 8.13 14.92
CA GLY A 20 11.65 6.89 14.30
C GLY A 20 10.24 7.00 13.73
N TYR A 21 9.33 7.71 14.42
CA TYR A 21 7.99 8.00 13.90
C TYR A 21 8.02 8.85 12.64
N LEU A 22 8.73 9.97 12.70
CA LEU A 22 8.85 10.85 11.55
C LEU A 22 9.47 10.12 10.35
N LEU A 23 10.52 9.33 10.59
CA LEU A 23 11.14 8.51 9.55
C LEU A 23 10.15 7.53 8.94
N THR A 24 9.33 6.88 9.78
CA THR A 24 8.27 5.97 9.33
C THR A 24 7.26 6.67 8.44
N ASP A 25 6.75 7.83 8.86
CA ASP A 25 5.75 8.59 8.09
C ASP A 25 6.33 9.07 6.75
N VAL A 26 7.57 9.55 6.74
CA VAL A 26 8.26 9.98 5.51
C VAL A 26 8.51 8.79 4.57
N VAL A 27 8.95 7.64 5.08
CA VAL A 27 9.20 6.44 4.27
C VAL A 27 7.90 5.91 3.66
N LYS A 28 6.80 5.88 4.44
CA LYS A 28 5.47 5.48 3.93
C LYS A 28 4.99 6.41 2.83
N LEU A 29 5.06 7.73 3.07
CA LEU A 29 4.67 8.73 2.07
C LEU A 29 5.49 8.58 0.79
N GLY A 30 6.80 8.38 0.93
CA GLY A 30 7.70 8.13 -0.20
C GLY A 30 7.30 6.88 -0.98
N LEU A 31 7.07 5.75 -0.29
CA LEU A 31 6.66 4.50 -0.93
C LEU A 31 5.30 4.62 -1.62
N HIS A 32 4.27 5.16 -0.96
CA HIS A 32 2.96 5.36 -1.57
C HIS A 32 3.03 6.27 -2.80
N SER A 33 3.83 7.34 -2.75
CA SER A 33 4.02 8.25 -3.88
C SER A 33 4.69 7.55 -5.07
N LEU A 34 5.77 6.79 -4.82
CA LEU A 34 6.46 6.03 -5.85
C LEU A 34 5.57 4.94 -6.45
N MET A 35 4.79 4.24 -5.62
CA MET A 35 3.82 3.24 -6.07
C MET A 35 2.71 3.87 -6.91
N LEU A 36 2.21 5.06 -6.57
CA LEU A 36 1.21 5.77 -7.36
C LEU A 36 1.75 6.11 -8.75
N ILE A 37 2.95 6.71 -8.81
CA ILE A 37 3.61 7.04 -10.08
C ILE A 37 3.83 5.77 -10.91
N ALA A 38 4.38 4.72 -10.29
CA ALA A 38 4.61 3.45 -10.96
C ALA A 38 3.32 2.81 -11.46
N ALA A 39 2.22 2.87 -10.70
CA ALA A 39 0.91 2.35 -11.10
C ALA A 39 0.36 3.10 -12.32
N VAL A 40 0.40 4.43 -12.32
CA VAL A 40 -0.04 5.25 -13.48
C VAL A 40 0.79 4.90 -14.71
N VAL A 41 2.13 4.86 -14.59
CA VAL A 41 2.99 4.54 -15.73
C VAL A 41 2.77 3.09 -16.17
N ALA A 42 2.72 2.11 -15.27
CA ALA A 42 2.47 0.72 -15.58
C ALA A 42 1.15 0.55 -16.33
N PHE A 43 0.09 1.24 -15.91
CA PHE A 43 -1.21 1.14 -16.55
C PHE A 43 -1.17 1.63 -18.00
N THR A 44 -0.49 2.74 -18.27
CA THR A 44 -0.30 3.21 -19.66
C THR A 44 0.54 2.26 -20.52
N ARG A 45 1.47 1.52 -19.92
CA ARG A 45 2.35 0.56 -20.62
C ARG A 45 1.63 -0.76 -20.90
N LEU A 46 0.90 -1.30 -19.91
CA LEU A 46 0.16 -2.55 -20.02
C LEU A 46 -1.03 -2.44 -20.97
N ARG A 47 -1.65 -1.26 -21.10
CA ARG A 47 -2.72 -1.03 -22.10
C ARG A 47 -2.29 -1.23 -23.56
N ARG A 48 -0.98 -1.35 -23.84
CA ARG A 48 -0.44 -1.69 -25.17
C ARG A 48 -0.48 -3.19 -25.46
N LEU A 49 -0.75 -4.01 -24.44
CA LEU A 49 -0.88 -5.45 -24.55
C LEU A 49 -2.29 -5.82 -25.05
N ASP A 50 -2.36 -6.98 -25.67
CA ASP A 50 -3.61 -7.54 -26.21
C ASP A 50 -4.53 -7.98 -25.05
N ILE A 51 -5.83 -8.10 -25.32
CA ILE A 51 -6.79 -8.62 -24.32
C ILE A 51 -6.84 -10.13 -24.46
N ASN A 52 -6.66 -10.85 -23.35
CA ASN A 52 -6.90 -12.28 -23.29
C ASN A 52 -8.41 -12.54 -23.20
N GLN A 53 -8.95 -13.32 -24.14
CA GLN A 53 -10.39 -13.65 -24.18
C GLN A 53 -10.81 -14.61 -23.07
N HIS A 54 -9.84 -15.33 -22.49
CA HIS A 54 -10.03 -16.26 -21.38
C HIS A 54 -9.33 -15.66 -20.14
N PRO A 55 -9.93 -14.63 -19.50
CA PRO A 55 -9.29 -13.92 -18.41
C PRO A 55 -9.17 -14.77 -17.14
N MET A 56 -8.26 -14.36 -16.26
CA MET A 56 -8.16 -14.91 -14.90
C MET A 56 -9.45 -14.70 -14.08
N SER A 57 -9.55 -15.45 -12.97
CA SER A 57 -10.75 -15.63 -12.16
C SER A 57 -11.35 -14.32 -11.63
N LEU A 58 -12.68 -14.20 -11.69
CA LEU A 58 -13.45 -13.10 -11.06
C LEU A 58 -13.23 -13.02 -9.54
N LEU A 59 -12.76 -14.10 -8.93
CA LEU A 59 -12.42 -14.15 -7.51
C LEU A 59 -11.39 -13.07 -7.13
N ASP A 60 -10.34 -12.88 -7.93
CA ASP A 60 -9.27 -11.93 -7.62
C ASP A 60 -9.79 -10.49 -7.59
N ASP A 61 -10.70 -10.15 -8.51
CA ASP A 61 -11.37 -8.85 -8.52
C ASP A 61 -12.17 -8.63 -7.22
N VAL A 62 -12.98 -9.62 -6.82
CA VAL A 62 -13.81 -9.54 -5.59
C VAL A 62 -12.93 -9.38 -4.35
N LEU A 63 -11.82 -10.13 -4.28
CA LEU A 63 -10.86 -10.07 -3.18
C LEU A 63 -10.17 -8.70 -3.08
N LEU A 64 -9.91 -8.03 -4.20
CA LEU A 64 -9.40 -6.65 -4.18
C LEU A 64 -10.47 -5.65 -3.72
N PHE A 65 -11.69 -5.78 -4.23
CA PHE A 65 -12.80 -4.85 -3.92
C PHE A 65 -13.21 -4.87 -2.46
N ILE A 66 -13.33 -6.06 -1.85
CA ILE A 66 -13.76 -6.20 -0.45
C ILE A 66 -12.81 -5.51 0.54
N CYS A 67 -11.54 -5.29 0.15
CA CYS A 67 -10.57 -4.61 0.99
C CYS A 67 -10.56 -3.09 0.86
N LEU A 68 -11.09 -2.52 -0.24
CA LEU A 68 -11.06 -1.07 -0.46
C LEU A 68 -11.70 -0.26 0.67
N PRO A 69 -12.85 -0.66 1.26
CA PRO A 69 -13.46 0.08 2.37
C PRO A 69 -12.52 0.33 3.55
N ALA A 70 -11.59 -0.59 3.84
CA ALA A 70 -10.63 -0.43 4.92
C ALA A 70 -9.65 0.73 4.68
N PHE A 71 -9.24 0.96 3.43
CA PHE A 71 -8.38 2.10 3.08
C PHE A 71 -9.11 3.44 3.17
N PHE A 72 -10.38 3.48 2.75
CA PHE A 72 -11.21 4.68 2.91
C PHE A 72 -11.44 5.00 4.39
N MET A 73 -11.75 3.98 5.18
CA MET A 73 -11.94 4.11 6.63
C MET A 73 -10.67 4.61 7.33
N GLU A 74 -9.51 3.99 7.04
CA GLU A 74 -8.21 4.43 7.57
C GLU A 74 -7.93 5.89 7.20
N THR A 75 -8.24 6.28 5.97
CA THR A 75 -8.01 7.65 5.48
C THR A 75 -8.88 8.66 6.18
N VAL A 76 -10.20 8.44 6.24
CA VAL A 76 -11.15 9.37 6.85
C VAL A 76 -10.85 9.54 8.35
N LEU A 77 -10.67 8.43 9.07
CA LEU A 77 -10.42 8.47 10.50
C LEU A 77 -9.06 9.09 10.83
N SER A 78 -8.01 8.76 10.06
CA SER A 78 -6.70 9.37 10.26
C SER A 78 -6.72 10.87 9.96
N MET A 79 -7.40 11.31 8.89
CA MET A 79 -7.53 12.73 8.55
C MET A 79 -8.23 13.54 9.65
N ILE A 80 -9.31 13.02 10.23
CA ILE A 80 -10.02 13.70 11.32
C ILE A 80 -9.09 13.86 12.54
N ALA A 81 -8.30 12.84 12.87
CA ALA A 81 -7.35 12.91 13.98
C ALA A 81 -6.17 13.86 13.69
N THR A 82 -5.61 13.84 12.47
CA THR A 82 -4.39 14.58 12.13
C THR A 82 -4.62 16.06 11.88
N VAL A 83 -5.81 16.47 11.40
CA VAL A 83 -6.13 17.90 11.20
C VAL A 83 -6.12 18.67 12.51
N ASN A 84 -6.51 18.04 13.62
CA ASN A 84 -6.50 18.67 14.94
C ASN A 84 -5.08 18.89 15.48
N ILE A 85 -4.10 18.08 15.06
CA ILE A 85 -2.72 18.09 15.59
C ILE A 85 -1.70 18.61 14.54
N LEU A 86 -2.17 18.99 13.34
CA LEU A 86 -1.39 19.53 12.23
C LEU A 86 -0.23 18.63 11.76
N ASN A 87 -0.39 17.29 11.80
CA ASN A 87 0.58 16.38 11.18
C ASN A 87 0.37 16.33 9.66
N VAL A 88 1.04 17.25 8.98
CA VAL A 88 0.93 17.45 7.52
C VAL A 88 1.43 16.21 6.76
N ILE A 89 2.52 15.59 7.19
CA ILE A 89 3.11 14.44 6.47
C ILE A 89 2.15 13.27 6.46
N LYS A 90 1.60 12.90 7.63
CA LYS A 90 0.64 11.80 7.74
C LYS A 90 -0.68 12.11 7.02
N SER A 91 -1.12 13.36 7.04
CA SER A 91 -2.32 13.81 6.31
C SER A 91 -2.14 13.66 4.80
N ILE A 92 -0.97 14.04 4.27
CA ILE A 92 -0.65 13.82 2.85
C ILE A 92 -0.52 12.32 2.56
N ASP A 93 0.16 11.56 3.43
CA ASP A 93 0.36 10.11 3.25
C ASP A 93 -0.96 9.36 3.09
N VAL A 94 -1.95 9.60 3.96
CA VAL A 94 -3.23 8.88 3.88
C VAL A 94 -4.03 9.22 2.61
N ILE A 95 -3.93 10.47 2.13
CA ILE A 95 -4.54 10.88 0.86
C ILE A 95 -3.82 10.20 -0.31
N VAL A 96 -2.48 10.22 -0.33
CA VAL A 96 -1.70 9.57 -1.38
C VAL A 96 -1.95 8.06 -1.37
N MET A 97 -2.04 7.44 -0.19
CA MET A 97 -2.33 6.01 -0.02
C MET A 97 -3.66 5.62 -0.67
N VAL A 98 -4.76 6.33 -0.36
CA VAL A 98 -6.07 5.96 -0.92
C VAL A 98 -6.11 6.17 -2.43
N VAL A 99 -5.52 7.25 -2.94
CA VAL A 99 -5.40 7.49 -4.38
C VAL A 99 -4.56 6.41 -5.05
N GLN A 100 -3.44 6.02 -4.43
CA GLN A 100 -2.57 4.94 -4.89
C GLN A 100 -3.33 3.63 -5.03
N VAL A 101 -4.11 3.23 -4.02
CA VAL A 101 -4.89 1.98 -4.02
C VAL A 101 -6.04 2.02 -5.04
N VAL A 102 -6.73 3.16 -5.15
CA VAL A 102 -7.81 3.36 -6.13
C VAL A 102 -7.31 3.28 -7.57
N ILE A 103 -6.10 3.77 -7.86
CA ILE A 103 -5.49 3.65 -9.20
C ILE A 103 -4.87 2.26 -9.43
N GLN A 104 -4.27 1.65 -8.40
CA GLN A 104 -3.64 0.33 -8.51
C GLN A 104 -4.65 -0.79 -8.77
N THR A 105 -5.83 -0.72 -8.16
CA THR A 105 -6.87 -1.76 -8.28
C THR A 105 -7.31 -1.99 -9.73
N PRO A 106 -7.76 -0.99 -10.51
CA PRO A 106 -8.11 -1.19 -11.92
C PRO A 106 -6.90 -1.57 -12.78
N LEU A 107 -5.69 -1.12 -12.44
CA LEU A 107 -4.46 -1.60 -13.10
C LEU A 107 -4.31 -3.12 -12.94
N ILE A 108 -4.52 -3.66 -11.73
CA ILE A 108 -4.41 -5.10 -11.47
C ILE A 108 -5.52 -5.83 -12.24
N MET A 109 -6.77 -5.41 -12.07
CA MET A 109 -7.91 -6.03 -12.74
C MET A 109 -7.75 -6.05 -14.27
N ASP A 110 -7.30 -4.95 -14.88
CA ASP A 110 -7.02 -4.89 -16.31
C ASP A 110 -5.83 -5.76 -16.68
N GLY A 111 -4.73 -5.67 -15.93
CA GLY A 111 -3.50 -6.40 -16.16
C GLY A 111 -3.69 -7.92 -16.14
N LEU A 112 -4.55 -8.43 -15.26
CA LEU A 112 -4.91 -9.85 -15.17
C LEU A 112 -5.61 -10.37 -16.45
N ARG A 113 -6.04 -9.47 -17.33
CA ARG A 113 -6.73 -9.76 -18.59
C ARG A 113 -5.88 -9.43 -19.82
N ARG A 114 -4.60 -9.08 -19.63
CA ARG A 114 -3.68 -8.74 -20.72
C ARG A 114 -2.87 -9.96 -21.16
N CYS A 115 -2.55 -10.04 -22.44
CA CYS A 115 -1.63 -11.02 -23.03
C CYS A 115 -0.80 -10.40 -24.16
N SER A 116 0.14 -11.16 -24.74
CA SER A 116 1.02 -10.70 -25.82
C SER A 116 1.00 -11.64 -27.02
N ASN A 117 0.14 -11.36 -28.01
CA ASN A 117 0.00 -12.19 -29.21
C ASN A 117 1.07 -11.87 -30.28
N SER A 118 1.57 -10.64 -30.31
CA SER A 118 2.66 -10.25 -31.21
C SER A 118 4.06 -10.61 -30.66
N LYS A 119 4.94 -11.15 -31.53
CA LYS A 119 6.37 -11.38 -31.22
C LYS A 119 7.07 -10.09 -30.75
N LYS A 120 6.66 -8.92 -31.25
CA LYS A 120 7.22 -7.61 -30.86
C LYS A 120 6.88 -7.25 -29.41
N LEU A 121 5.64 -7.48 -28.98
CA LEU A 121 5.20 -7.24 -27.60
C LEU A 121 5.90 -8.19 -26.62
N ARG A 122 5.99 -9.49 -26.98
CA ARG A 122 6.73 -10.48 -26.17
C ARG A 122 8.20 -10.17 -25.97
N ARG A 123 8.85 -9.55 -26.97
CA ARG A 123 10.26 -9.13 -26.87
C ARG A 123 10.43 -7.83 -26.08
N SER A 124 9.53 -6.86 -26.28
CA SER A 124 9.63 -5.53 -25.66
C SER A 124 9.15 -5.48 -24.20
N LYS A 125 8.24 -6.38 -23.80
CA LYS A 125 7.71 -6.55 -22.43
C LYS A 125 7.37 -5.21 -21.74
N PRO A 126 6.48 -4.40 -22.34
CA PRO A 126 6.23 -3.04 -21.89
C PRO A 126 5.71 -3.00 -20.45
N GLY A 127 6.42 -2.30 -19.56
CA GLY A 127 5.99 -2.10 -18.17
C GLY A 127 6.37 -3.24 -17.22
N ARG A 128 7.07 -4.28 -17.67
CA ARG A 128 7.41 -5.46 -16.85
C ARG A 128 8.21 -5.14 -15.59
N GLU A 129 9.15 -4.22 -15.67
CA GLU A 129 9.96 -3.78 -14.53
C GLU A 129 9.12 -3.02 -13.49
N LEU A 130 8.14 -2.24 -13.94
CA LEU A 130 7.21 -1.52 -13.04
C LEU A 130 6.31 -2.51 -12.29
N LEU A 131 5.87 -3.60 -12.92
CA LEU A 131 5.13 -4.67 -12.25
C LEU A 131 5.97 -5.31 -11.14
N MET A 132 7.26 -5.58 -11.41
CA MET A 132 8.17 -6.10 -10.38
C MET A 132 8.36 -5.13 -9.22
N PHE A 133 8.53 -3.83 -9.52
CA PHE A 133 8.61 -2.81 -8.48
C PHE A 133 7.33 -2.78 -7.63
N LEU A 134 6.14 -2.76 -8.26
CA LEU A 134 4.86 -2.74 -7.57
C LEU A 134 4.64 -4.01 -6.72
N LEU A 135 5.05 -5.18 -7.22
CA LEU A 135 5.05 -6.44 -6.47
C LEU A 135 5.89 -6.30 -5.19
N ILE A 136 7.17 -5.92 -5.33
CA ILE A 136 8.09 -5.80 -4.20
C ILE A 136 7.59 -4.75 -3.22
N ALA A 137 7.13 -3.60 -3.69
CA ALA A 137 6.63 -2.52 -2.85
C ALA A 137 5.38 -2.93 -2.05
N ASN A 138 4.44 -3.67 -2.64
CA ASN A 138 3.29 -4.19 -1.92
C ASN A 138 3.69 -5.24 -0.87
N VAL A 139 4.65 -6.13 -1.17
CA VAL A 139 5.24 -7.05 -0.17
C VAL A 139 5.92 -6.26 0.95
N SER A 140 6.70 -5.24 0.63
CA SER A 140 7.34 -4.38 1.63
C SER A 140 6.31 -3.70 2.54
N MET A 141 5.22 -3.17 2.00
CA MET A 141 4.14 -2.58 2.80
C MET A 141 3.40 -3.60 3.65
N TRP A 142 3.18 -4.81 3.14
CA TRP A 142 2.59 -5.91 3.90
C TRP A 142 3.48 -6.35 5.08
N LEU A 143 4.77 -6.56 4.83
CA LEU A 143 5.75 -6.88 5.86
C LEU A 143 5.88 -5.74 6.88
N PHE A 144 5.92 -4.50 6.39
CA PHE A 144 5.94 -3.32 7.24
C PHE A 144 4.74 -3.32 8.19
N ASN A 145 3.52 -3.53 7.70
CA ASN A 145 2.33 -3.58 8.54
C ASN A 145 2.36 -4.76 9.53
N THR A 146 2.99 -5.88 9.16
CA THR A 146 3.05 -7.11 9.97
C THR A 146 4.03 -6.99 11.14
N PHE A 147 5.21 -6.42 10.87
CA PHE A 147 6.31 -6.33 11.85
C PHE A 147 6.41 -4.97 12.52
N SER A 148 5.69 -3.95 12.03
CA SER A 148 5.70 -2.65 12.70
C SER A 148 5.10 -2.78 14.08
N TYR A 149 5.93 -2.43 15.06
CA TYR A 149 5.49 -2.21 16.42
C TYR A 149 4.44 -1.10 16.41
N LYS A 150 3.19 -1.43 16.76
CA LYS A 150 2.15 -0.41 16.96
C LYS A 150 2.68 0.59 17.98
N SER A 151 2.56 1.87 17.65
CA SER A 151 3.19 2.91 18.44
C SER A 151 2.88 2.80 19.93
N PRO A 152 3.82 3.08 20.86
CA PRO A 152 3.44 3.57 22.18
C PRO A 152 2.26 4.53 22.03
N GLU A 153 1.20 4.24 22.77
CA GLU A 153 -0.12 4.89 22.70
C GLU A 153 -0.03 6.43 22.74
N SER A 154 1.07 6.96 23.29
CA SER A 154 1.38 8.39 23.41
C SER A 154 1.89 9.08 22.15
N LEU A 155 2.16 8.36 21.05
CA LEU A 155 2.77 8.93 19.83
C LEU A 155 1.90 8.77 18.58
N ASP A 156 0.73 8.14 18.68
CA ASP A 156 -0.24 8.09 17.58
C ASP A 156 -1.47 8.93 17.92
N GLU A 157 -1.60 10.07 17.22
CA GLU A 157 -2.68 11.07 17.33
C GLU A 157 -4.09 10.47 17.34
N ARG A 158 -4.27 9.31 16.72
CA ARG A 158 -5.57 8.63 16.62
C ARG A 158 -6.00 8.04 17.96
N TYR A 159 -5.05 7.57 18.77
CA TYR A 159 -5.31 7.12 20.13
C TYR A 159 -5.68 8.30 21.04
N GLU A 160 -5.08 9.48 20.82
CA GLU A 160 -5.42 10.71 21.54
C GLU A 160 -6.82 11.23 21.18
N PHE A 161 -7.19 11.19 19.89
CA PHE A 161 -8.48 11.70 19.42
C PHE A 161 -9.66 10.76 19.69
N TYR A 162 -9.55 9.48 19.33
CA TYR A 162 -10.65 8.51 19.43
C TYR A 162 -10.67 7.73 20.75
N GLY A 163 -9.58 7.80 21.51
CA GLY A 163 -9.37 6.96 22.68
C GLY A 163 -8.96 5.53 22.33
N LYS A 164 -8.33 4.87 23.30
CA LYS A 164 -7.69 3.57 23.14
C LYS A 164 -8.63 2.46 22.68
N VAL A 165 -9.81 2.35 23.29
CA VAL A 165 -10.73 1.24 23.02
C VAL A 165 -11.24 1.31 21.59
N LEU A 166 -11.78 2.46 21.19
CA LEU A 166 -12.36 2.66 19.87
C LEU A 166 -11.30 2.46 18.78
N TRP A 167 -10.17 3.15 18.88
CA TRP A 167 -9.12 3.03 17.85
C TRP A 167 -8.52 1.62 17.76
N THR A 168 -8.39 0.92 18.89
CA THR A 168 -7.94 -0.49 18.88
C THR A 168 -8.91 -1.40 18.13
N VAL A 169 -10.23 -1.24 18.34
CA VAL A 169 -11.26 -2.02 17.63
C VAL A 169 -11.24 -1.71 16.13
N LEU A 170 -11.21 -0.42 15.76
CA LEU A 170 -11.17 0.00 14.36
C LEU A 170 -9.91 -0.52 13.66
N GLY A 171 -8.77 -0.51 14.35
CA GLY A 171 -7.52 -1.07 13.88
C GLY A 171 -7.57 -2.60 13.73
N HIS A 172 -8.25 -3.33 14.60
CA HIS A 172 -8.42 -4.78 14.46
C HIS A 172 -9.30 -5.19 13.28
N ILE A 173 -10.20 -4.32 12.84
CA ILE A 173 -11.04 -4.56 11.65
C ILE A 173 -10.29 -4.18 10.37
N SER A 174 -9.70 -2.98 10.35
CA SER A 174 -9.13 -2.39 9.13
C SER A 174 -7.77 -2.99 8.76
N LEU A 175 -6.91 -3.23 9.75
CA LEU A 175 -5.53 -3.66 9.50
C LEU A 175 -5.44 -5.02 8.78
N PRO A 176 -6.21 -6.07 9.14
CA PRO A 176 -6.18 -7.33 8.42
C PRO A 176 -6.59 -7.19 6.95
N LEU A 177 -7.59 -6.36 6.65
CA LEU A 177 -8.05 -6.11 5.28
C LEU A 177 -6.99 -5.35 4.47
N ILE A 178 -6.35 -4.33 5.06
CA ILE A 178 -5.25 -3.60 4.43
C ILE A 178 -4.07 -4.53 4.14
N MET A 179 -3.70 -5.36 5.12
CA MET A 179 -2.64 -6.37 4.95
C MET A 179 -2.98 -7.36 3.85
N PHE A 180 -4.21 -7.88 3.84
CA PHE A 180 -4.67 -8.83 2.84
C PHE A 180 -4.63 -8.22 1.44
N TYR A 181 -5.08 -6.97 1.25
CA TYR A 181 -4.95 -6.28 -0.04
C TYR A 181 -3.49 -6.17 -0.50
N ARG A 182 -2.57 -5.77 0.38
CA ARG A 182 -1.15 -5.62 0.04
C ARG A 182 -0.52 -6.97 -0.33
N PHE A 183 -0.86 -8.03 0.39
CA PHE A 183 -0.40 -9.37 0.05
C PHE A 183 -1.02 -9.87 -1.26
N HIS A 184 -2.34 -9.80 -1.41
CA HIS A 184 -3.03 -10.30 -2.59
C HIS A 184 -2.66 -9.53 -3.86
N SER A 185 -2.54 -8.20 -3.79
CA SER A 185 -2.07 -7.40 -4.92
C SER A 185 -0.66 -7.78 -5.38
N SER A 186 0.25 -8.18 -4.49
CA SER A 186 1.58 -8.64 -4.90
C SER A 186 1.53 -10.00 -5.62
N VAL A 187 0.65 -10.91 -5.17
CA VAL A 187 0.35 -12.17 -5.87
C VAL A 187 -0.18 -11.88 -7.27
N CYS A 188 -1.21 -11.03 -7.40
CA CYS A 188 -1.75 -10.66 -8.70
C CYS A 188 -0.67 -10.02 -9.60
N PHE A 189 0.21 -9.16 -9.07
CA PHE A 189 1.31 -8.61 -9.87
C PHE A 189 2.30 -9.67 -10.35
N ALA A 190 2.57 -10.71 -9.55
CA ALA A 190 3.39 -11.85 -9.97
C ALA A 190 2.72 -12.61 -11.12
N ASP A 191 1.40 -12.83 -11.02
CA ASP A 191 0.62 -13.50 -12.05
C ASP A 191 0.60 -12.71 -13.35
N ILE A 192 0.39 -11.39 -13.29
CA ILE A 192 0.46 -10.49 -14.46
C ILE A 192 1.87 -10.53 -15.06
N TRP A 193 2.91 -10.49 -14.23
CA TRP A 193 4.31 -10.48 -14.69
C TRP A 193 4.70 -11.75 -15.45
N ASP A 194 4.11 -12.89 -15.10
CA ASP A 194 4.33 -14.18 -15.76
C ASP A 194 3.41 -14.37 -16.99
N SER A 195 2.11 -14.09 -16.85
CA SER A 195 1.09 -14.38 -17.87
C SER A 195 1.01 -13.33 -18.99
N ALA A 196 1.10 -12.03 -18.68
CA ALA A 196 0.77 -10.98 -19.65
C ALA A 196 1.73 -10.88 -20.86
N TYR A 197 2.89 -11.52 -20.77
CA TYR A 197 3.90 -11.55 -21.83
C TYR A 197 3.98 -12.89 -22.58
N LYS A 198 2.99 -13.76 -22.37
CA LYS A 198 2.78 -15.01 -23.13
C LYS A 198 1.63 -14.81 -24.15
N PRO A 199 1.53 -15.64 -25.20
CA PRO A 199 0.35 -15.68 -26.05
C PRO A 199 -0.91 -15.92 -25.22
N GLY A 200 -2.06 -15.42 -25.66
CA GLY A 200 -3.34 -15.82 -25.08
C GLY A 200 -3.54 -17.33 -25.19
N GLU A 201 -4.32 -17.91 -24.29
CA GLU A 201 -4.73 -19.31 -24.44
C GLU A 201 -5.69 -19.40 -25.64
N ASP A 202 -5.21 -20.00 -26.73
CA ASP A 202 -6.02 -20.43 -27.85
C ASP A 202 -6.55 -21.84 -27.51
N HIS A 203 -7.85 -21.98 -27.30
CA HIS A 203 -8.49 -23.29 -27.42
C HIS A 203 -8.75 -23.59 -28.90
#